data_AF-A0A9P5YQM6-F1
#
_entry.id   AF-A0A9P5YQM6-F1
#
_cell.length_a   1.000
_cell.length_b   1.000
_cell.length_c   1.000
_cell.angle_alpha   90.00
_cell.angle_beta   90.00
_cell.angle_gamma   90.00
#
_symmetry.space_group_name_H-M   'P 1'
#
loop_
_entity.id
_entity.type
_entity.pdbx_description
1 polymer ?
#
loop_
_entity_poly.entity_id
_entity_poly.type
_entity_poly.pdbx_seq_one_letter_code
_entity_poly.pdbx_strand_id
1 'polypeptide(L)' 'DSSFATLQENMPKTMKSVTLHTIRKWEHCMYRWMHAYRDVFFEKDAQLKVKQFSSPPIVVFRRVWREL' A
#
# COMPACT_ATOMS: atom_id res chain seq x y z
N ASP A 1 -22.39 -0.61 3.05
CA ASP A 1 -22.74 -1.19 4.36
C ASP A 1 -21.45 -1.62 5.05
N SER A 2 -21.14 -1.05 6.20
CA SER A 2 -19.85 -1.19 6.91
C SER A 2 -20.02 -1.84 8.28
N SER A 3 -21.09 -2.62 8.46
CA SER A 3 -21.32 -3.35 9.71
C SER A 3 -20.20 -4.37 9.99
N PHE A 4 -19.97 -4.67 11.27
CA PHE A 4 -18.97 -5.67 11.68
C PHE A 4 -19.26 -7.06 11.10
N ALA A 5 -20.54 -7.46 11.03
CA ALA A 5 -20.95 -8.73 10.43
C ALA A 5 -20.56 -8.81 8.95
N THR A 6 -20.79 -7.72 8.21
CA THR A 6 -20.41 -7.61 6.79
C THR A 6 -18.89 -7.65 6.61
N LEU A 7 -18.12 -7.04 7.52
CA LEU A 7 -16.65 -7.12 7.50
C LEU A 7 -16.15 -8.54 7.77
N GLN A 8 -16.73 -9.21 8.77
CA GLN A 8 -16.37 -10.57 9.16
C GLN A 8 -16.62 -11.56 8.00
N GLU A 9 -17.72 -11.40 7.27
CA GLU A 9 -18.04 -12.23 6.10
C GLU A 9 -17.10 -11.95 4.92
N ASN A 10 -16.75 -10.69 4.68
CA ASN A 10 -15.98 -10.29 3.50
C ASN A 10 -14.47 -10.47 3.68
N MET A 11 -13.93 -10.37 4.89
CA MET A 11 -12.51 -10.55 5.18
C MET A 11 -11.91 -11.82 4.56
N PRO A 12 -12.44 -13.04 4.79
CA PRO A 12 -11.86 -14.25 4.22
C PRO A 12 -11.98 -14.31 2.70
N LYS A 13 -13.04 -13.74 2.11
CA LYS A 13 -13.21 -13.65 0.64
C LYS A 13 -12.14 -12.73 0.04
N THR A 14 -11.91 -11.59 0.65
CA THR A 14 -10.86 -10.63 0.27
C THR A 14 -9.47 -11.26 0.43
N MET A 15 -9.21 -11.96 1.52
CA MET A 15 -7.91 -12.62 1.73
C MET A 15 -7.63 -13.69 0.65
N LYS A 16 -8.65 -14.42 0.18
CA LYS A 16 -8.52 -15.39 -0.91
C LYS A 16 -8.31 -14.74 -2.28
N SER A 17 -8.77 -13.51 -2.49
CA SER A 17 -8.59 -12.80 -3.77
C SER A 17 -7.19 -12.16 -3.90
N VAL A 18 -6.44 -12.05 -2.80
CA VAL A 18 -5.05 -11.58 -2.83
C VAL A 18 -4.14 -12.68 -3.36
N THR A 19 -3.45 -12.40 -4.47
CA THR A 19 -2.49 -13.34 -5.05
C THR A 19 -1.23 -13.47 -4.19
N LEU A 20 -0.58 -14.64 -4.22
CA LEU A 20 0.69 -14.88 -3.54
C LEU A 20 1.79 -13.88 -3.97
N HIS A 21 1.77 -13.46 -5.23
CA HIS A 21 2.68 -12.43 -5.74
C HIS A 21 2.53 -11.10 -5.00
N THR A 22 1.29 -10.68 -4.73
CA THR A 22 1.00 -9.47 -3.96
C THR A 22 1.52 -9.59 -2.52
N ILE A 23 1.32 -10.76 -1.88
CA ILE A 23 1.81 -11.03 -0.52
C ILE A 23 3.35 -10.91 -0.48
N ARG A 24 4.06 -11.54 -1.43
CA ARG A 24 5.53 -11.46 -1.53
C ARG A 24 6.03 -10.03 -1.76
N LYS A 25 5.32 -9.23 -2.55
CA LYS A 25 5.66 -7.80 -2.74
C LYS A 25 5.54 -7.02 -1.44
N TRP A 26 4.51 -7.26 -0.65
CA TRP A 26 4.32 -6.59 0.65
C TRP A 26 5.39 -7.01 1.65
N GLU A 27 5.73 -8.30 1.70
CA GLU A 27 6.84 -8.82 2.52
C GLU A 27 8.17 -8.14 2.14
N HIS A 28 8.51 -8.13 0.86
CA HIS A 28 9.74 -7.47 0.39
C HIS A 28 9.75 -5.98 0.69
N CYS A 29 8.60 -5.30 0.53
CA CYS A 29 8.45 -3.91 0.94
C CYS A 29 8.78 -3.78 2.44
N MET A 30 8.18 -4.61 3.30
CA MET A 30 8.43 -4.54 4.75
C MET A 30 9.89 -4.69 5.13
N TYR A 31 10.63 -5.59 4.49
CA TYR A 31 12.08 -5.69 4.69
C TYR A 31 12.82 -4.40 4.34
N ARG A 32 12.45 -3.73 3.23
CA ARG A 32 13.06 -2.44 2.84
C ARG A 32 12.75 -1.33 3.83
N TRP A 33 11.53 -1.30 4.38
CA TRP A 33 11.16 -0.35 5.42
C TRP A 33 11.94 -0.60 6.71
N MET A 34 12.05 -1.86 7.17
CA MET A 34 12.85 -2.22 8.35
C MET A 34 14.34 -1.84 8.17
N HIS A 35 14.89 -2.06 6.98
CA HIS A 35 16.26 -1.66 6.65
C HIS A 35 16.42 -0.14 6.65
N ALA A 36 15.48 0.59 6.05
CA ALA A 36 15.50 2.06 6.05
C ALA A 36 15.43 2.63 7.47
N TYR A 37 14.60 2.06 8.35
CA TYR A 37 14.54 2.45 9.75
C TYR A 37 15.81 2.10 10.53
N ARG A 38 16.40 0.93 10.27
CA ARG A 38 17.66 0.51 10.91
C ARG A 38 18.83 1.43 10.54
N ASP A 39 18.92 1.84 9.28
CA ASP A 39 20.05 2.61 8.77
C ASP A 39 20.02 4.10 9.13
N VAL A 40 18.88 4.62 9.56
CA VAL A 40 18.65 6.07 9.62
C VAL A 40 18.70 6.57 11.06
N PHE A 41 19.72 7.37 11.36
CA PHE A 41 19.85 8.14 12.61
C PHE A 41 19.07 9.48 12.57
N PHE A 42 18.60 9.94 11.41
CA PHE A 42 17.86 11.21 11.23
C PHE A 42 16.60 11.05 10.37
N GLU A 43 15.42 11.33 10.91
CA GLU A 43 14.09 11.13 10.28
C GLU A 43 13.97 11.56 8.81
N LYS A 44 14.67 12.62 8.39
CA LYS A 44 14.61 13.15 7.02
C LYS A 44 15.17 12.19 5.97
N ASP A 45 16.19 11.41 6.31
CA ASP A 45 16.83 10.47 5.38
C ASP A 45 16.00 9.18 5.20
N ALA A 46 15.24 8.80 6.22
CA ALA A 46 14.31 7.67 6.15
C ALA A 46 13.18 7.95 5.18
N GLN A 47 12.58 9.15 5.23
CA GLN A 47 11.51 9.54 4.30
C GLN A 47 12.00 9.54 2.84
N LEU A 48 13.24 9.97 2.60
CA LEU A 48 13.87 9.94 1.28
C LEU A 48 14.08 8.51 0.78
N LYS A 49 14.63 7.61 1.60
CA LYS A 49 14.80 6.18 1.25
C LYS A 49 13.45 5.50 1.01
N VAL A 50 12.46 5.75 1.86
CA VAL A 50 11.09 5.21 1.70
C VAL A 50 10.47 5.66 0.39
N LYS A 51 10.64 6.94 0.00
CA LYS A 51 10.11 7.49 -1.26
C LYS A 51 10.69 6.82 -2.49
N GLN A 52 11.94 6.33 -2.43
CA GLN A 52 12.55 5.55 -3.52
C GLN A 52 11.91 4.18 -3.71
N PHE A 53 11.24 3.68 -2.68
CA PHE A 53 10.60 2.36 -2.68
C PHE A 53 9.09 2.44 -2.93
N SER A 54 8.51 3.64 -2.84
CA SER A 54 7.13 3.92 -3.19
C SER A 54 6.86 3.67 -4.67
N SER A 55 5.68 3.14 -4.98
CA SER A 55 5.16 3.17 -6.34
C SER A 55 5.06 4.61 -6.85
N PRO A 56 5.22 4.87 -8.16
CA PRO A 56 4.95 6.18 -8.73
C PRO A 56 3.51 6.60 -8.38
N PRO A 57 3.25 7.91 -8.23
CA PRO A 57 1.91 8.40 -7.95
C PRO A 57 0.97 7.87 -9.03
N ILE A 58 -0.12 7.23 -8.59
CA ILE A 58 -1.21 6.84 -9.49
C ILE A 58 -1.74 8.13 -10.10
N VAL A 59 -1.59 8.29 -11.43
CA VAL A 59 -2.26 9.36 -12.16
C VAL A 59 -3.74 9.00 -12.18
N VAL A 60 -4.49 9.47 -11.19
CA VAL A 60 -5.94 9.35 -11.20
C VAL A 60 -6.44 10.23 -12.33
N PHE A 61 -6.92 9.62 -13.42
CA PHE A 61 -7.60 10.31 -14.52
C PHE A 61 -8.86 10.96 -13.93
N ARG A 62 -8.75 12.21 -13.45
CA ARG A 62 -9.90 12.97 -12.97
C ARG A 62 -10.80 13.20 -14.17
N ARG A 63 -11.90 12.46 -14.22
CA ARG A 63 -13.01 12.59 -15.16
C ARG A 63 -13.57 14.01 -15.03
N VAL A 64 -13.13 14.92 -15.91
CA VAL A 64 -13.79 16.22 -16.09
C VAL A 64 -15.10 15.93 -16.80
N TRP A 65 -16.19 15.83 -16.04
CA TRP A 65 -17.53 15.92 -16.59
C TRP A 65 -17.74 17.38 -17.02
N ARG A 66 -17.68 17.64 -18.33
CA ARG A 66 -18.15 18.89 -18.91
C ARG A 66 -19.55 18.62 -19.46
N GLU A 67 -20.51 19.21 -18.76
CA GLU A 67 -21.91 19.55 -19.09
C GLU A 67 -22.46 19.05 -20.43
N LEU A 68 -23.50 18.21 -20.34
CA LEU A 68 -24.61 18.12 -21.30
C LEU A 68 -25.77 18.96 -20.77
#